data_AF-A0A971E7F5-F1
#
_entry.id   AF-A0A971E7F5-F1
#
_cell.length_a   1.000
_cell.length_b   1.000
_cell.length_c   1.000
_cell.angle_alpha   90.00
_cell.angle_beta   90.00
_cell.angle_gamma   90.00
#
_symmetry.space_group_name_H-M   'P 1'
#
loop_
_entity.id
_entity.type
_entity.pdbx_description
1 polymer ?
#
loop_
_entity_poly.entity_id
_entity_poly.type
_entity_poly.pdbx_seq_one_letter_code
_entity_poly.pdbx_strand_id
1 'polypeptide(L)' 'TPPATHSTFVATVHRTWERIVSEWIPSSPWPLDASFDFEVYCEASRTYSEEIWIPIMPDREGEKRK' A
#
# COMPACT_ATOMS: atom_id res chain seq x y z
N THR A 1 14.83 14.60 10.76
CA THR A 1 14.88 14.22 9.34
C THR A 1 14.59 15.46 8.51
N PRO A 2 15.27 15.71 7.37
CA PRO A 2 14.94 16.85 6.51
C PRO A 2 13.47 16.81 6.07
N PRO A 3 12.81 17.96 5.83
CA PRO A 3 11.46 18.00 5.29
C PRO A 3 11.42 17.25 3.95
N ALA A 4 10.43 16.38 3.76
CA ALA A 4 10.23 15.73 2.48
C ALA A 4 9.93 16.79 1.40
N THR A 5 10.66 16.71 0.29
CA THR A 5 10.30 17.38 -0.97
C THR A 5 9.34 16.49 -1.76
N HIS A 6 8.56 17.08 -2.67
CA HIS A 6 7.69 16.32 -3.59
C HIS A 6 8.46 15.18 -4.29
N SER A 7 9.68 15.43 -4.78
CA SER A 7 10.52 14.41 -5.40
C SER A 7 10.92 13.27 -4.46
N THR A 8 11.25 13.59 -3.21
CA THR A 8 11.61 12.55 -2.21
C THR A 8 10.40 11.78 -1.72
N PHE A 9 9.21 12.40 -1.74
CA PHE A 9 7.95 11.77 -1.41
C PHE A 9 7.58 10.74 -2.49
N VAL A 10 7.54 11.12 -3.76
CA VAL A 10 7.29 10.20 -4.89
C VAL A 10 8.31 9.06 -4.93
N ALA A 11 9.60 9.34 -4.71
CA ALA A 11 10.60 8.28 -4.63
C ALA A 11 10.38 7.32 -3.45
N THR A 12 9.74 7.78 -2.37
CA THR A 12 9.39 6.93 -1.22
C THR A 12 8.20 6.04 -1.55
N VAL A 13 7.16 6.60 -2.16
CA VAL A 13 5.99 5.85 -2.69
C VAL A 13 6.43 4.68 -3.55
N HIS A 14 7.29 4.91 -4.56
CA HIS A 14 7.78 3.83 -5.43
C HIS A 14 8.53 2.74 -4.66
N ARG A 15 9.36 3.11 -3.67
CA ARG A 15 10.05 2.12 -2.81
C ARG A 15 9.08 1.35 -1.92
N THR A 16 8.01 1.99 -1.46
CA THR A 16 6.95 1.34 -0.69
C THR A 16 6.28 0.27 -1.56
N TRP A 17 5.91 0.60 -2.78
CA TRP A 17 5.37 -0.37 -3.75
C TRP A 17 6.32 -1.53 -4.03
N GLU A 18 7.60 -1.25 -4.23
CA GLU A 18 8.60 -2.28 -4.49
C GLU A 18 8.61 -3.30 -3.33
N ARG A 19 8.65 -2.82 -2.08
CA ARG A 19 8.58 -3.69 -0.88
C ARG A 19 7.27 -4.46 -0.76
N ILE A 20 6.15 -3.79 -1.02
CA ILE A 20 4.83 -4.42 -0.99
C ILE A 20 4.81 -5.64 -1.92
N VAL A 21 5.28 -5.48 -3.16
CA VAL A 21 5.21 -6.52 -4.18
C VAL A 21 6.30 -7.58 -4.01
N SER A 22 7.52 -7.19 -3.63
CA SER A 22 8.65 -8.13 -3.57
C SER A 22 8.79 -8.85 -2.22
N GLU A 23 8.30 -8.26 -1.14
CA GLU A 23 8.49 -8.77 0.22
C GLU A 23 7.16 -9.03 0.93
N TRP A 24 6.31 -8.01 1.07
CA TRP A 24 5.17 -8.08 2.00
C TRP A 24 4.08 -9.02 1.51
N ILE A 25 3.63 -8.88 0.26
CA ILE A 25 2.61 -9.76 -0.33
C ILE A 25 3.11 -11.20 -0.44
N PRO A 26 4.31 -11.50 -0.97
CA PRO A 26 4.82 -12.87 -1.00
C PRO A 26 4.99 -13.52 0.39
N SER A 27 5.28 -12.71 1.43
CA SER A 27 5.40 -13.19 2.82
C SER A 27 4.05 -13.29 3.55
N SER A 28 2.98 -12.73 2.99
CA SER A 28 1.64 -12.72 3.58
C SER A 28 0.99 -14.11 3.46
N PRO A 29 0.23 -14.55 4.47
CA PRO A 29 -0.61 -15.74 4.37
C PRO A 29 -1.80 -15.55 3.42
N TRP A 30 -2.10 -14.31 3.03
CA TRP A 30 -3.21 -13.96 2.15
C TRP A 30 -2.71 -13.71 0.74
N PRO A 31 -3.19 -14.46 -0.27
CA PRO A 31 -2.91 -14.17 -1.66
C PRO A 31 -3.42 -12.78 -2.05
N LEU A 32 -2.69 -12.11 -2.94
CA LEU A 32 -3.12 -10.85 -3.55
C LEU A 32 -4.40 -11.09 -4.37
N ASP A 33 -5.39 -10.20 -4.21
CA ASP A 33 -6.45 -10.08 -5.20
C ASP A 33 -6.00 -9.04 -6.24
N ALA A 34 -5.73 -9.51 -7.46
CA ALA A 34 -5.27 -8.65 -8.56
C ALA A 34 -6.43 -7.89 -9.25
N SER A 35 -7.62 -7.84 -8.64
CA SER A 35 -8.81 -7.21 -9.23
C SER A 35 -8.72 -5.69 -9.28
N PHE A 36 -8.16 -5.04 -8.26
CA PHE A 36 -7.91 -3.61 -8.23
C PHE A 36 -6.92 -3.26 -7.12
N ASP A 37 -6.23 -2.15 -7.21
CA ASP A 37 -5.55 -1.47 -6.12
C ASP A 37 -5.77 0.04 -6.27
N PHE A 38 -5.65 0.80 -5.18
CA PHE A 38 -5.73 2.25 -5.29
C PHE A 38 -4.86 2.95 -4.24
N GLU A 39 -4.40 4.13 -4.63
CA GLU A 39 -3.55 5.01 -3.83
C GLU A 39 -4.33 6.30 -3.53
N VAL A 40 -4.22 6.76 -2.29
CA VAL A 40 -4.76 8.05 -1.85
C VAL A 40 -3.61 8.94 -1.43
N TYR A 41 -3.48 10.08 -2.11
CA TYR A 41 -2.47 11.10 -1.82
C TYR A 41 -3.12 12.30 -1.16
N CYS A 42 -2.60 12.68 -0.01
CA CYS A 42 -2.99 13.91 0.68
C CYS A 42 -1.77 14.85 0.74
N GLU A 43 -1.85 15.96 0.01
CA GLU A 43 -0.89 17.06 0.07
C GLU A 43 -1.52 18.25 0.81
N ALA A 44 -1.41 18.26 2.14
CA ALA A 44 -1.98 19.32 2.97
C ALA A 44 -0.90 19.99 3.81
N SER A 45 -0.85 21.33 3.78
CA SER A 45 -0.03 22.13 4.70
C SER A 45 1.47 21.75 4.75
N ARG A 46 2.08 21.41 3.60
CA ARG A 46 3.49 20.96 3.48
C ARG A 46 3.78 19.60 4.13
N THR A 47 2.73 18.87 4.50
CA THR A 47 2.77 17.46 4.87
C THR A 47 2.36 16.64 3.66
N TYR A 48 3.21 15.69 3.27
CA TYR A 48 2.86 14.68 2.28
C TYR A 48 2.49 13.42 3.03
N SER A 49 1.30 12.88 2.78
CA SER A 49 0.88 11.56 3.29
C SER A 49 0.30 10.72 2.17
N GLU A 50 0.58 9.43 2.26
CA GLU A 50 0.17 8.41 1.29
C GLU A 50 -0.57 7.30 2.05
N GLU A 51 -1.67 6.81 1.49
CA GLU A 51 -2.30 5.56 1.86
C GLU A 51 -2.40 4.65 0.63
N ILE A 52 -1.90 3.42 0.75
CA ILE A 52 -1.98 2.40 -0.30
C ILE A 52 -2.98 1.33 0.17
N TRP A 53 -4.05 1.13 -0.59
CA TRP A 53 -5.08 0.14 -0.30
C TRP A 53 -4.96 -1.03 -1.28
N ILE A 54 -4.63 -2.20 -0.75
CA ILE A 54 -4.40 -3.42 -1.54
C ILE A 54 -5.39 -4.49 -1.08
N PRO A 55 -6.30 -4.95 -1.96
CA PRO A 55 -7.18 -6.03 -1.62
C PRO A 55 -6.40 -7.34 -1.55
N ILE A 56 -6.72 -8.10 -0.52
CA ILE A 56 -6.23 -9.46 -0.31
C ILE A 56 -7.41 -10.41 -0.45
N MET A 57 -7.16 -11.62 -0.94
CA MET A 57 -8.22 -12.62 -1.02
C MET A 57 -8.76 -12.92 0.38
N PRO A 58 -10.09 -12.96 0.56
CA PRO A 58 -10.67 -13.31 1.84
C PRO A 58 -10.22 -14.73 2.22
N ASP A 59 -10.00 -14.95 3.53
CA ASP A 59 -9.91 -16.30 4.04
C ASP A 59 -11.18 -17.05 3.63
N ARG A 60 -11.05 -18.24 3.03
CA ARG A 60 -12.20 -19.11 2.75
C ARG A 60 -13.00 -19.43 4.02
N GLU A 61 -12.41 -19.24 5.21
CA GLU A 61 -13.13 -19.31 6.50
C GLU A 61 -13.86 -18.01 6.92
N GLY A 62 -13.43 -16.84 6.45
CA GLY A 62 -14.02 -15.55 6.82
C GLY A 62 -15.41 -15.32 6.22
N GLU A 63 -15.71 -15.94 5.08
CA GLU A 63 -17.01 -15.86 4.43
C GLU A 63 -18.09 -16.69 5.15
N LYS A 64 -17.70 -17.69 5.95
CA LYS A 64 -18.62 -18.52 6.74
C LYS A 64 -19.01 -17.93 8.10
N ARG A 65 -18.45 -16.77 8.48
CA ARG A 65 -18.68 -16.10 9.77
C ARG A 65 -19.61 -14.89 9.70
N LYS A 66 -20.33 -14.69 8.58
CA LYS A 66 -21.33 -13.64 8.44
C LYS A 66 -22.75 -14.19 8.47
#